data_AF-A0A941P319-F1
#
_entry.id   AF-A0A941P319-F1
#
_cell.length_a   1.000
_cell.length_b   1.000
_cell.length_c   1.000
_cell.angle_alpha   90.00
_cell.angle_beta   90.00
_cell.angle_gamma   90.00
#
_symmetry.space_group_name_H-M   'P 1'
#
loop_
_entity.id
_entity.type
_entity.pdbx_description
1 polymer ?
#
loop_
_entity_poly.entity_id
_entity_poly.type
_entity_poly.pdbx_seq_one_letter_code
_entity_poly.pdbx_strand_id
1 'polypeptide(L)'
;GPLGLHRFYLHGARDLLGWLLPIPTLIGLYGLWRAREFGLDDQLSWALIPFIGFTIAGCALTAIVFGLMSPEKWNARYNPGADPEAACGQTSWITIGAIVLALMLGAGVLMASIAFSIQRYFEYQVDQARLISQ
;
A
#
# COMPACT_ATOMS: atom_id res chain seq x y z
N GLY A 1 -3.40 -4.60 -5.59
CA GLY A 1 -1.95 -4.80 -5.46
C GLY A 1 -1.18 -3.61 -6.04
N PRO A 2 0.03 -3.35 -5.54
CA PRO A 2 0.81 -2.12 -5.79
C PRO A 2 1.24 -1.90 -7.26
N LEU A 3 1.15 -2.95 -8.09
CA LEU A 3 1.38 -2.85 -9.54
C LEU A 3 0.13 -2.43 -10.34
N GLY A 4 -0.98 -2.09 -9.69
CA GLY A 4 -2.19 -1.61 -10.38
C GLY A 4 -3.09 -2.69 -10.99
N LEU A 5 -2.65 -3.95 -11.10
CA LEU A 5 -3.39 -5.06 -11.71
C LEU A 5 -4.85 -5.20 -11.25
N HIS A 6 -5.09 -5.07 -9.94
CA HIS A 6 -6.44 -5.12 -9.36
C HIS A 6 -7.40 -4.04 -9.90
N ARG A 7 -6.88 -2.87 -10.30
CA ARG A 7 -7.70 -1.81 -10.88
C ARG A 7 -7.92 -2.01 -12.37
N PHE A 8 -6.91 -2.54 -13.09
CA PHE A 8 -7.06 -2.91 -14.49
C PHE A 8 -8.11 -4.02 -14.69
N TYR A 9 -8.23 -4.94 -13.73
CA TYR A 9 -9.30 -5.93 -13.74
C TYR A 9 -10.71 -5.30 -13.73
N LEU A 10 -10.92 -4.22 -12.97
CA LEU A 10 -12.23 -3.58 -12.80
C LEU A 10 -12.51 -2.44 -13.78
N HIS A 11 -11.49 -1.67 -14.17
CA HIS A 11 -11.61 -0.42 -14.93
C HIS A 11 -10.96 -0.50 -16.32
N GLY A 12 -10.33 -1.63 -16.65
CA GLY A 12 -9.59 -1.82 -17.90
C GLY A 12 -8.24 -1.10 -17.94
N ALA A 13 -7.51 -1.26 -19.05
CA ALA A 13 -6.17 -0.71 -19.24
C ALA A 13 -6.12 0.84 -19.35
N ARG A 14 -7.27 1.51 -19.40
CA ARG A 14 -7.39 2.98 -19.45
C ARG A 14 -7.36 3.65 -18.08
N ASP A 15 -7.27 2.87 -16.99
CA ASP A 15 -7.26 3.40 -15.64
C ASP A 15 -5.92 4.08 -15.29
N LEU A 16 -5.91 5.41 -15.36
CA LEU A 16 -4.74 6.23 -15.05
C LEU A 16 -4.22 6.02 -13.63
N LEU A 17 -5.10 5.77 -12.66
CA LEU A 17 -4.69 5.50 -11.28
C LEU A 17 -4.00 4.14 -11.15
N GLY A 18 -4.42 3.13 -11.92
CA GLY A 18 -3.73 1.85 -12.04
C GLY A 18 -2.31 2.00 -12.57
N TRP A 19 -2.11 2.90 -13.54
CA TRP A 19 -0.78 3.23 -14.07
C TRP A 19 0.08 4.11 -13.15
N LEU A 20 -0.54 4.86 -12.25
CA LEU A 20 0.18 5.69 -11.28
C LEU A 20 0.80 4.84 -10.17
N LEU A 21 0.14 3.76 -9.74
CA LEU A 21 0.56 2.92 -8.60
C LEU A 21 1.99 2.30 -8.71
N PRO A 22 2.45 1.84 -9.89
CA PRO A 22 3.84 1.41 -10.06
C PRO A 22 4.88 2.48 -9.71
N ILE A 23 4.59 3.77 -9.91
CA ILE A 23 5.56 4.86 -9.69
C ILE A 23 6.00 4.94 -8.22
N PRO A 24 5.12 5.17 -7.22
CA PRO A 24 5.52 5.22 -5.82
C PRO A 24 6.00 3.84 -5.32
N THR A 25 5.52 2.75 -5.93
CA THR A 25 6.05 1.40 -5.63
C THR A 25 7.52 1.29 -6.00
N LEU A 26 7.90 1.70 -7.22
CA LEU A 26 9.29 1.65 -7.69
C LEU A 26 10.19 2.61 -6.91
N ILE A 27 9.70 3.82 -6.58
CA ILE A 27 10.39 4.78 -5.72
C ILE A 27 10.72 4.15 -4.36
N GLY A 28 9.74 3.50 -3.72
CA GLY A 28 9.96 2.84 -2.45
C GLY A 28 10.82 1.57 -2.52
N LEU A 29 10.72 0.79 -3.60
CA LEU A 29 11.63 -0.34 -3.85
C LEU A 29 13.08 0.13 -4.02
N TYR A 30 13.28 1.25 -4.71
CA TYR A 30 14.61 1.85 -4.85
C TYR A 30 15.15 2.30 -3.49
N GLY A 31 14.32 2.88 -2.62
CA GLY A 31 14.68 3.17 -1.22
C GLY A 31 15.11 1.92 -0.45
N LEU A 32 14.37 0.81 -0.57
CA LEU A 32 14.72 -0.45 0.08
C LEU A 32 16.03 -1.04 -0.44
N TRP A 33 16.25 -0.96 -1.75
CA TRP A 33 17.51 -1.40 -2.36
C TRP A 33 18.69 -0.56 -1.86
N ARG A 34 18.54 0.77 -1.81
CA ARG A 34 19.59 1.66 -1.28
C ARG A 34 19.93 1.37 0.18
N ALA A 35 18.93 1.13 1.03
CA ALA A 35 19.16 0.79 2.44
C ALA A 35 19.95 -0.52 2.61
N ARG A 36 19.80 -1.46 1.66
CA ARG A 36 20.56 -2.73 1.67
C ARG A 36 21.98 -2.56 1.16
N GLU A 37 22.18 -1.75 0.12
CA GLU A 37 23.48 -1.59 -0.55
C GLU A 37 24.39 -0.59 0.18
N PHE A 38 23.87 0.59 0.52
CA PHE A 38 24.63 1.69 1.13
C PHE A 38 24.53 1.69 2.65
N GLY A 39 23.81 0.72 3.23
CA GLY A 39 23.55 0.64 4.65
C GLY A 39 22.48 1.62 5.13
N LEU A 40 22.25 1.59 6.44
CA LEU A 40 21.18 2.36 7.06
C LEU A 40 21.49 3.86 7.14
N ASP A 41 22.74 4.31 6.95
CA ASP A 41 23.15 5.73 7.03
C ASP A 41 22.67 6.58 5.85
N ASP A 42 22.15 5.95 4.81
CA ASP A 42 21.65 6.65 3.64
C ASP A 42 20.32 7.36 3.90
N GLN A 43 20.37 8.67 4.14
CA GLN A 43 19.21 9.54 4.39
C GLN A 43 18.15 9.46 3.28
N LEU A 44 18.56 9.26 2.03
CA LEU A 44 17.61 9.18 0.92
C LEU A 44 16.73 7.94 1.04
N SER A 45 17.27 6.82 1.53
CA SER A 45 16.49 5.60 1.78
C SER A 45 15.36 5.84 2.78
N TRP A 46 15.57 6.68 3.79
CA TRP A 46 14.57 6.97 4.82
C TRP A 46 13.38 7.73 4.24
N ALA A 47 13.63 8.62 3.28
CA ALA A 47 12.56 9.34 2.60
C ALA A 47 11.81 8.46 1.58
N LEU A 48 12.53 7.53 0.93
CA LEU A 48 11.98 6.72 -0.16
C LEU A 48 11.14 5.52 0.33
N ILE A 49 11.57 4.83 1.39
CA ILE A 49 10.89 3.62 1.91
C ILE A 49 9.41 3.84 2.28
N PRO A 50 8.98 4.99 2.86
CA PRO A 50 7.57 5.27 3.11
C PRO A 50 6.68 5.18 1.87
N PHE A 51 7.17 5.50 0.67
CA PHE A 51 6.36 5.50 -0.55
C PHE A 51 5.79 4.12 -0.87
N ILE A 52 6.58 3.05 -0.73
CA ILE A 52 6.07 1.68 -0.91
C ILE A 52 5.12 1.29 0.23
N GLY A 53 5.37 1.75 1.46
CA GLY A 53 4.50 1.52 2.60
C GLY A 53 3.10 2.10 2.41
N PHE A 54 3.02 3.38 2.05
CA PHE A 54 1.74 4.04 1.72
C PHE A 54 1.05 3.39 0.52
N THR A 55 1.80 2.97 -0.50
CA THR A 55 1.20 2.35 -1.70
C THR A 55 0.58 1.00 -1.39
N ILE A 56 1.30 0.15 -0.63
CA ILE A 56 0.78 -1.15 -0.18
C ILE A 56 -0.43 -0.96 0.73
N ALA A 57 -0.36 -0.03 1.68
CA ALA A 57 -1.47 0.27 2.58
C ALA A 57 -2.71 0.80 1.85
N GLY A 58 -2.54 1.69 0.87
CA GLY A 58 -3.64 2.18 0.04
C GLY A 58 -4.30 1.07 -0.80
N CYS A 59 -3.49 0.15 -1.34
CA CYS A 59 -4.00 -1.04 -2.03
C CYS A 59 -4.74 -1.99 -1.09
N ALA A 60 -4.24 -2.20 0.11
CA ALA A 60 -4.88 -3.01 1.14
C ALA A 60 -6.21 -2.39 1.58
N LEU A 61 -6.25 -1.09 1.82
CA LEU A 61 -7.46 -0.36 2.15
C LEU A 61 -8.51 -0.48 1.04
N THR A 62 -8.10 -0.37 -0.23
CA THR A 62 -8.99 -0.57 -1.38
C THR A 62 -9.60 -1.97 -1.38
N ALA A 63 -8.80 -3.01 -1.08
CA ALA A 63 -9.29 -4.38 -0.98
C ALA A 63 -10.30 -4.55 0.16
N ILE A 64 -10.06 -3.91 1.32
CA ILE A 64 -10.99 -3.91 2.45
C ILE A 64 -12.31 -3.21 2.08
N VAL A 65 -12.23 -2.04 1.45
CA VAL A 65 -13.42 -1.29 1.01
C VAL A 65 -14.25 -2.11 0.02
N PHE A 66 -13.61 -2.83 -0.89
CA PHE A 66 -14.31 -3.71 -1.83
C PHE A 66 -14.90 -4.94 -1.16
N GLY A 67 -14.15 -5.60 -0.28
CA GLY A 67 -14.63 -6.80 0.41
C GLY A 67 -15.76 -6.53 1.41
N LEU A 68 -15.84 -5.31 1.96
CA LEU A 68 -16.91 -4.88 2.88
C LEU A 68 -18.06 -4.15 2.17
N MET A 69 -17.98 -3.97 0.84
CA MET A 69 -19.05 -3.36 0.08
C MET A 69 -20.28 -4.27 0.08
N SER A 70 -21.47 -3.69 0.28
CA SER A 70 -22.70 -4.49 0.23
C SER A 70 -22.94 -5.02 -1.18
N PRO A 71 -23.53 -6.23 -1.34
CA PRO A 71 -23.74 -6.85 -2.64
C PRO A 71 -24.51 -5.96 -3.62
N GLU A 72 -25.50 -5.21 -3.14
CA GLU A 72 -26.34 -4.34 -3.97
C GLU A 72 -25.52 -3.19 -4.55
N LYS A 73 -24.66 -2.57 -3.72
CA LYS A 73 -23.74 -1.49 -4.14
C LYS A 73 -22.67 -2.00 -5.10
N TRP A 74 -22.16 -3.21 -4.86
CA TRP A 74 -21.17 -3.84 -5.73
C TRP A 74 -21.78 -4.16 -7.09
N ASN A 75 -22.93 -4.84 -7.11
CA ASN A 75 -23.61 -5.24 -8.34
C ASN A 75 -24.07 -4.04 -9.15
N ALA A 76 -24.65 -3.00 -8.53
CA ALA A 76 -25.04 -1.77 -9.23
C ALA A 76 -23.86 -1.07 -9.92
N ARG A 77 -22.64 -1.18 -9.36
CA ARG A 77 -21.46 -0.49 -9.86
C ARG A 77 -20.66 -1.29 -10.89
N TYR A 78 -20.49 -2.59 -10.65
CA TYR A 78 -19.58 -3.43 -11.44
C TYR A 78 -20.29 -4.51 -12.25
N ASN A 79 -21.56 -4.82 -11.96
CA ASN A 79 -22.39 -5.78 -12.68
C ASN A 79 -23.73 -5.15 -13.11
N PRO A 80 -23.75 -4.06 -13.90
CA PRO A 80 -24.97 -3.28 -14.17
C PRO A 80 -26.08 -4.04 -14.92
N GLY A 81 -25.77 -5.22 -15.50
CA GLY A 81 -26.75 -6.10 -16.15
C GLY A 81 -27.20 -7.30 -15.31
N ALA A 82 -26.73 -7.44 -14.07
CA ALA A 82 -27.11 -8.51 -13.17
C ALA A 82 -28.15 -8.02 -12.15
N ASP A 83 -28.96 -8.94 -11.62
CA ASP A 83 -29.88 -8.66 -10.53
C ASP A 83 -29.11 -8.08 -9.32
N PRO A 84 -29.64 -7.06 -8.63
CA PRO A 84 -29.05 -6.54 -7.39
C PRO A 84 -28.70 -7.62 -6.35
N GLU A 85 -29.46 -8.72 -6.28
CA GLU A 85 -29.23 -9.85 -5.35
C GLU A 85 -28.34 -10.96 -5.94
N ALA A 86 -27.75 -10.75 -7.12
CA ALA A 86 -26.94 -11.78 -7.79
C ALA A 86 -25.78 -12.28 -6.91
N ALA A 87 -25.60 -13.61 -6.90
CA ALA A 87 -24.61 -14.31 -6.08
C ALA A 87 -23.16 -13.85 -6.31
N CYS A 88 -22.86 -13.25 -7.47
CA CYS A 88 -21.54 -12.69 -7.78
C CYS A 88 -21.12 -11.51 -6.89
N GLY A 89 -22.09 -10.84 -6.23
CA GLY A 89 -21.82 -9.77 -5.25
C GLY A 89 -21.73 -10.26 -3.81
N GLN A 90 -21.98 -11.55 -3.53
CA GLN A 90 -22.01 -12.07 -2.17
C GLN A 90 -20.60 -12.30 -1.60
N THR A 91 -20.42 -11.96 -0.33
CA THR A 91 -19.17 -12.18 0.41
C THR A 91 -19.03 -13.65 0.81
N SER A 92 -17.85 -14.22 0.59
CA SER A 92 -17.52 -15.58 1.01
C SER A 92 -16.49 -15.59 2.16
N TRP A 93 -16.27 -16.74 2.80
CA TRP A 93 -15.19 -16.91 3.77
C TRP A 93 -13.80 -16.60 3.20
N ILE A 94 -13.58 -16.86 1.91
CA ILE A 94 -12.34 -16.48 1.22
C ILE A 94 -12.20 -14.95 1.17
N THR A 95 -13.30 -14.22 0.91
CA THR A 95 -13.32 -12.76 0.92
C THR A 95 -12.96 -12.22 2.31
N ILE A 96 -13.51 -12.82 3.38
CA ILE A 96 -13.17 -12.44 4.76
C ILE A 96 -11.69 -12.68 5.05
N GLY A 97 -11.17 -13.86 4.68
CA GLY A 97 -9.73 -14.17 4.82
C GLY A 97 -8.85 -13.17 4.07
N ALA A 98 -9.24 -12.78 2.86
CA ALA A 98 -8.53 -11.77 2.07
C ALA A 98 -8.54 -10.38 2.73
N ILE A 99 -9.67 -9.97 3.34
CA ILE A 99 -9.77 -8.71 4.10
C ILE A 99 -8.83 -8.72 5.31
N VAL A 100 -8.81 -9.81 6.09
CA VAL A 100 -7.95 -9.95 7.27
C VAL A 100 -6.48 -9.87 6.86
N LEU A 101 -6.08 -10.59 5.81
CA LEU A 101 -4.71 -10.55 5.28
C LEU A 101 -4.35 -9.15 4.75
N ALA A 102 -5.26 -8.50 4.04
CA ALA A 102 -5.05 -7.13 3.56
C ALA A 102 -4.82 -6.17 4.72
N LEU A 103 -5.63 -6.25 5.78
CA LEU A 103 -5.46 -5.43 6.97
C LEU A 103 -4.10 -5.67 7.65
N MET A 104 -3.77 -6.95 7.91
CA MET A 104 -2.51 -7.31 8.58
C MET A 104 -1.29 -6.84 7.80
N LEU A 105 -1.24 -7.12 6.50
CA LEU A 105 -0.11 -6.76 5.64
C LEU A 105 -0.05 -5.24 5.41
N GLY A 106 -1.20 -4.61 5.14
CA GLY A 106 -1.27 -3.17 4.91
C GLY A 106 -0.83 -2.36 6.12
N ALA A 107 -1.38 -2.67 7.30
CA ALA A 107 -1.03 -1.99 8.54
C ALA A 107 0.42 -2.29 8.96
N GLY A 108 0.85 -3.56 8.87
CA GLY A 108 2.20 -3.96 9.25
C GLY A 108 3.28 -3.29 8.40
N VAL A 109 3.12 -3.30 7.07
CA VAL A 109 4.07 -2.65 6.15
C VAL A 109 4.07 -1.13 6.35
N LEU A 110 2.90 -0.51 6.53
CA LEU A 110 2.82 0.93 6.77
C LEU A 110 3.55 1.31 8.06
N MET A 111 3.25 0.62 9.15
CA MET A 111 3.86 0.86 10.46
C MET A 111 5.37 0.67 10.39
N ALA A 112 5.85 -0.43 9.78
CA ALA A 112 7.27 -0.69 9.63
C ALA A 112 7.98 0.42 8.83
N SER A 113 7.38 0.87 7.72
CA SER A 113 7.98 1.91 6.86
C SER A 113 8.08 3.27 7.56
N ILE A 114 7.06 3.65 8.33
CA ILE A 114 7.05 4.91 9.09
C ILE A 114 8.00 4.82 10.27
N ALA A 115 7.94 3.74 11.05
CA ALA A 115 8.80 3.54 12.22
C ALA A 115 10.28 3.59 11.83
N PHE A 116 10.66 2.91 10.75
CA PHE A 116 12.02 2.95 10.20
C PHE A 116 12.48 4.40 9.93
N SER A 117 11.64 5.16 9.24
CA SER A 117 11.99 6.52 8.81
C SER A 117 12.11 7.49 9.98
N ILE A 118 11.20 7.38 10.95
CA ILE A 118 11.18 8.21 12.16
C ILE A 118 12.38 7.89 13.05
N GLN A 119 12.60 6.59 13.35
CA GLN A 119 13.73 6.17 14.18
C GLN A 119 15.03 6.74 13.63
N ARG A 120 15.21 6.64 12.33
CA ARG A 120 16.45 7.02 11.69
C ARG A 120 16.66 8.53 11.59
N TYR A 121 15.57 9.28 11.39
CA TYR A 121 15.59 10.73 11.49
C TYR A 121 16.07 11.21 12.88
N PHE A 122 15.58 10.58 13.95
CA PHE A 122 15.99 10.94 15.31
C PHE A 122 17.43 10.54 15.63
N GLU A 123 17.87 9.35 15.23
CA GLU A 123 19.28 8.92 15.38
C GLU A 123 20.23 9.94 14.73
N TYR A 124 19.90 10.36 13.51
CA TYR A 124 20.69 11.38 12.82
C TYR A 124 20.75 12.71 13.56
N GLN A 125 19.62 13.19 14.09
CA GLN A 125 19.61 14.45 14.86
C GLN A 125 20.49 14.38 16.12
N VAL A 126 20.46 13.24 16.83
CA VAL A 126 21.28 13.04 18.03
C VAL A 126 22.76 13.05 17.68
N ASP A 127 23.15 12.39 16.59
CA ASP A 127 24.54 12.36 16.13
C ASP A 127 25.02 13.77 15.73
N GLN A 128 24.20 14.54 15.01
CA GLN A 128 24.52 15.92 14.65
C GLN A 128 24.66 16.82 15.89
N ALA A 129 23.78 16.67 16.89
CA ALA A 129 23.87 17.41 18.14
C ALA A 129 25.17 17.10 18.90
N ARG A 130 25.61 15.83 18.89
CA ARG A 130 26.86 15.40 19.52
C ARG A 130 28.08 16.03 18.85
N LEU A 131 28.10 16.11 17.51
CA LEU A 131 29.18 16.75 16.75
C LEU A 131 29.30 18.25 17.03
N ILE A 132 28.18 18.96 17.24
CA ILE A 132 28.19 20.40 17.57
C ILE A 132 28.70 20.66 18.99
N SER A 133 28.53 19.69 19.90
CA SER A 133 28.94 19.81 21.30
C SER A 133 30.42 19.51 21.58
N GLN A 134 31.18 19.07 20.57
CA GLN A 134 32.62 18.78 20.64
C GLN A 134 33.44 19.90 20.00
#